data_AF-A0A527ZCC3-F1
#
_entry.id   AF-A0A527ZCC3-F1
#
_cell.length_a   1.000
_cell.length_b   1.000
_cell.length_c   1.000
_cell.angle_alpha   90.00
_cell.angle_beta   90.00
_cell.angle_gamma   90.00
#
_symmetry.space_group_name_H-M   'P 1'
#
loop_
_entity.id
_entity.type
_entity.pdbx_description
1 polymer ?
#
loop_
_entity_poly.entity_id
_entity_poly.type
_entity_poly.pdbx_seq_one_letter_code
_entity_poly.pdbx_strand_id
1 'polypeptide(L)' 'LFSMLIGFVFWYRGLAQGGIAAVGQLQLLQPFFGLGLAAMLLHEPVSPAMIAVTAAVVLSVVGAKKCAR' A
#
# COMPACT_ATOMS: atom_id res chain seq x y z
N LEU A 1 -3.27 -0.89 20.53
CA LEU A 1 -4.48 -1.66 20.87
C LEU A 1 -5.15 -2.34 19.65
N PHE A 2 -4.66 -2.13 18.42
CA PHE A 2 -4.98 -3.03 17.30
C PHE A 2 -3.95 -4.16 17.27
N SER A 3 -4.40 -5.40 17.44
CA SER A 3 -3.55 -6.59 17.29
C SER A 3 -3.53 -7.01 15.82
N MET A 4 -2.39 -7.53 15.35
CA MET A 4 -2.25 -8.07 14.00
C MET A 4 -3.31 -9.13 13.66
N LEU A 5 -3.74 -9.92 14.66
CA LEU A 5 -4.86 -10.87 14.57
C LEU A 5 -6.20 -10.22 14.18
N ILE A 6 -6.50 -9.06 14.75
CA ILE A 6 -7.73 -8.31 14.42
C ILE A 6 -7.63 -7.75 12.99
N GLY A 7 -6.44 -7.30 12.58
CA GLY A 7 -6.17 -6.86 11.20
C GLY A 7 -6.50 -7.93 10.16
N PHE A 8 -6.20 -9.20 10.44
CA PHE A 8 -6.55 -10.31 9.55
C PHE A 8 -8.06 -10.47 9.33
N VAL A 9 -8.89 -10.20 10.33
CA VAL A 9 -10.36 -10.26 10.17
C VAL A 9 -10.83 -9.25 9.12
N PHE A 10 -10.33 -8.01 9.20
CA PHE A 10 -10.64 -6.98 8.19
C PHE A 10 -10.08 -7.34 6.82
N TRP A 11 -8.86 -7.88 6.77
CA TRP A 11 -8.22 -8.32 5.54
C TRP A 11 -9.04 -9.41 4.82
N TYR A 12 -9.42 -10.46 5.53
CA TYR A 12 -10.24 -11.54 4.97
C TYR A 12 -11.62 -11.05 4.52
N ARG A 13 -12.27 -10.17 5.30
CA ARG A 13 -13.54 -9.58 4.89
C ARG A 13 -13.40 -8.71 3.64
N GLY A 14 -12.33 -7.91 3.55
CA GLY A 14 -12.03 -7.10 2.38
C GLY A 14 -11.80 -7.95 1.14
N LEU A 15 -11.04 -9.05 1.26
CA LEU A 15 -10.85 -10.02 0.19
C LEU A 15 -12.15 -10.68 -0.24
N ALA A 16 -13.03 -11.05 0.70
CA ALA A 16 -14.33 -11.65 0.40
C ALA A 16 -15.28 -10.68 -0.31
N GLN A 17 -15.19 -9.38 -0.02
CA GLN A 17 -16.07 -8.35 -0.60
C GLN A 17 -15.56 -7.81 -1.95
N GLY A 18 -14.26 -7.53 -2.07
CA GLY A 18 -13.67 -6.89 -3.25
C GLY A 18 -12.89 -7.82 -4.18
N GLY A 19 -12.63 -9.06 -3.75
CA GLY A 19 -11.77 -9.99 -4.48
C GLY A 19 -10.29 -9.63 -4.42
N ILE A 20 -9.43 -10.63 -4.63
CA ILE A 20 -7.97 -10.51 -4.47
C ILE A 20 -7.40 -9.45 -5.43
N ALA A 21 -7.87 -9.40 -6.68
CA ALA A 21 -7.34 -8.49 -7.68
C ALA A 21 -7.60 -7.01 -7.32
N ALA A 22 -8.80 -6.65 -6.85
CA ALA A 22 -9.12 -5.28 -6.50
C ALA A 22 -8.43 -4.85 -5.18
N VAL A 23 -8.42 -5.72 -4.17
CA VAL A 23 -7.73 -5.45 -2.90
C VAL A 23 -6.23 -5.30 -3.10
N GLY A 24 -5.61 -6.11 -3.98
CA GLY A 24 -4.21 -5.97 -4.35
C GLY A 24 -3.90 -4.64 -5.03
N GLN A 25 -4.82 -4.09 -5.83
CA GLN A 25 -4.66 -2.74 -6.38
C GLN A 25 -4.78 -1.66 -5.31
N LEU A 26 -5.68 -1.84 -4.35
CA LEU A 26 -5.83 -0.89 -3.24
C LEU A 26 -4.56 -0.81 -2.38
N GLN A 27 -3.84 -1.95 -2.22
CA GLN A 27 -2.55 -1.97 -1.53
C GLN A 27 -1.45 -1.19 -2.23
N LEU A 28 -1.55 -0.88 -3.53
CA LEU A 28 -0.59 0.01 -4.19
C LEU A 28 -0.64 1.43 -3.63
N LEU A 29 -1.74 1.81 -2.95
CA LEU A 29 -1.85 3.07 -2.22
C LEU A 29 -1.22 3.02 -0.83
N GLN A 30 -0.98 1.81 -0.28
CA GLN A 30 -0.46 1.62 1.08
C GLN A 30 0.89 2.30 1.32
N PRO A 31 1.89 2.27 0.42
CA PRO A 31 3.15 2.98 0.63
C PRO A 31 2.98 4.48 0.82
N PHE A 32 2.06 5.10 0.07
CA PHE A 32 1.79 6.54 0.15
C PHE A 32 1.13 6.91 1.47
N PHE A 33 0.07 6.19 1.85
CA PHE A 33 -0.59 6.42 3.13
C PHE A 33 0.31 6.04 4.30
N GLY A 34 1.12 4.99 4.18
CA GLY A 34 2.07 4.56 5.19
C GLY A 34 3.12 5.64 5.49
N LEU A 35 3.77 6.17 4.44
CA LEU A 35 4.76 7.25 4.60
C LEU A 35 4.09 8.56 5.06
N GLY A 36 2.95 8.93 4.49
CA GLY A 36 2.22 10.14 4.88
C GLY A 36 1.75 10.11 6.33
N LEU A 37 1.16 9.01 6.78
CA LEU A 37 0.71 8.83 8.16
C LEU A 37 1.90 8.74 9.12
N ALA A 38 3.01 8.10 8.74
CA ALA A 38 4.23 8.10 9.54
C ALA A 38 4.80 9.51 9.73
N ALA A 39 4.86 10.30 8.66
CA ALA A 39 5.29 11.69 8.74
C ALA A 39 4.35 12.56 9.58
N MET A 40 3.03 12.39 9.42
CA MET A 40 2.03 13.24 10.06
C MET A 40 1.79 12.90 11.54
N LEU A 41 1.75 11.62 11.89
CA LEU A 41 1.43 11.19 13.27
C LEU A 41 2.69 10.91 14.10
N LEU A 42 3.71 10.29 13.50
CA LEU A 42 4.93 9.91 14.21
C LEU A 42 6.06 10.94 14.01
N HIS A 43 5.87 11.94 13.15
CA HIS A 43 6.90 12.94 12.79
C HIS A 43 8.19 12.31 12.27
N GLU A 44 8.09 11.11 11.69
CA GLU A 44 9.23 10.41 11.11
C GLU A 44 9.72 11.14 9.85
N PRO A 45 11.05 11.36 9.70
CA PRO A 45 11.59 12.04 8.54
C PRO A 45 11.42 11.17 7.29
N VAL A 46 10.50 11.57 6.42
CA VAL A 46 10.37 10.95 5.10
C VAL A 46 11.48 11.47 4.19
N SER A 47 12.47 10.62 3.94
CA SER A 47 13.59 11.01 3.09
C SER A 47 13.16 11.09 1.62
N PRO A 48 13.81 11.95 0.80
CA PRO A 48 13.57 11.98 -0.64
C PRO A 48 13.78 10.62 -1.32
N ALA A 49 14.67 9.78 -0.78
CA ALA A 49 14.90 8.43 -1.26
C ALA A 49 13.67 7.51 -1.07
N MET A 50 12.95 7.62 0.05
CA MET A 50 11.72 6.83 0.29
C MET A 50 10.64 7.16 -0.74
N ILE A 51 10.48 8.44 -1.07
CA ILE A 51 9.55 8.90 -2.10
C ILE A 51 9.98 8.40 -3.48
N ALA A 52 11.27 8.53 -3.82
CA ALA A 52 11.81 8.07 -5.09
C ALA A 52 11.63 6.56 -5.31
N VAL A 53 11.90 5.74 -4.29
CA VAL A 53 11.71 4.28 -4.34
C VAL A 53 10.22 3.94 -4.48
N THR A 54 9.35 4.61 -3.72
CA THR A 54 7.90 4.42 -3.82
C THR A 54 7.40 4.72 -5.24
N ALA A 55 7.84 5.84 -5.82
CA ALA A 55 7.50 6.19 -7.20
C ALA A 55 8.05 5.17 -8.21
N ALA A 56 9.29 4.70 -8.03
CA ALA A 56 9.90 3.68 -8.90
C ALA A 56 9.10 2.37 -8.89
N VAL A 57 8.72 1.86 -7.71
CA VAL A 57 7.89 0.65 -7.58
C VAL A 57 6.55 0.83 -8.29
N VAL A 58 5.89 1.98 -8.13
CA VAL A 58 4.61 2.26 -8.77
C VAL A 58 4.76 2.30 -10.30
N LEU A 59 5.82 2.94 -10.82
CA LEU A 59 6.13 2.92 -12.25
C LEU A 59 6.38 1.50 -12.77
N SER A 60 7.12 0.67 -12.03
CA SER A 60 7.34 -0.74 -12.38
C SER A 60 6.03 -1.53 -12.44
N VAL A 61 5.14 -1.33 -11.47
CA VAL A 61 3.83 -2.01 -11.44
C VAL A 61 2.94 -1.54 -12.60
N VAL A 62 2.89 -0.24 -12.89
CA VAL A 62 2.14 0.31 -14.02
C VAL A 62 2.69 -0.22 -15.35
N GLY A 63 4.02 -0.28 -15.50
CA GLY A 63 4.69 -0.86 -16.66
C GLY A 63 4.34 -2.34 -16.84
N ALA A 64 4.47 -3.13 -15.78
CA ALA A 64 4.12 -4.56 -15.79
C ALA A 64 2.64 -4.78 -16.14
N LYS A 65 1.73 -3.98 -15.56
CA LYS A 65 0.29 -4.04 -15.89
C LYS A 65 -0.01 -3.70 -17.34
N LYS A 66 0.76 -2.77 -17.94
CA LYS A 66 0.60 -2.36 -19.34
C LYS A 66 1.14 -3.42 -20.31
N CYS A 67 2.20 -4.13 -19.95
CA CYS A 67 2.75 -5.23 -20.74
C CYS A 67 2.00 -6.55 -20.58
N ALA A 68 1.29 -6.74 -19.45
CA ALA A 68 0.44 -7.91 -19.20
C ALA A 68 -0.97 -7.79 -19.79
N ARG A 69 -1.31 -6.66 -20.43
CA ARG A 69 -2.49 -6.48 -21.28
C ARG A 69 -2.11 -6.70 -22.74
#